data_AF-A0A8T5V4H7-F1
#
_entry.id   AF-A0A8T5V4H7-F1
#
_cell.length_a   1.000
_cell.length_b   1.000
_cell.length_c   1.000
_cell.angle_alpha   90.00
_cell.angle_beta   90.00
_cell.angle_gamma   90.00
#
_symmetry.space_group_name_H-M   'P 1'
#
loop_
_entity.id
_entity.type
_entity.pdbx_description
1 polymer ?
#
loop_
_entity_poly.entity_id
_entity_poly.type
_entity_poly.pdbx_seq_one_letter_code
_entity_poly.pdbx_strand_id
1 'polypeptide(L)'
;MASRRNFWLACLIALTALLVLGNLANDAVLDMKYGWDTRVNCAAVDAYASGLDPYFVKNLKGTKLSYPYLPVTLDVFRPLCAGGLLVDHYKGIFPVLAVLCGLLLPGLGRTRAGARDVALRVLCTLGAFVGFEWVQASGNFAILSGVLTAIALRLLLSPAASGAPEDRSFPPRLAGAALLGLVTSFKLVFFPVLAALYFLPLPRGRKLALIAVAAFSFALPILISRLMYPELFASWQLATGDGRKDPRPASRRSLRDQSVAAAGGARPHGSCRPR
;
A
#
# COMPACT_ATOMS: atom_id res chain seq x y z
N MET A 1 -11.21 -26.42 -31.06
CA MET A 1 -10.38 -26.64 -29.84
C MET A 1 -10.20 -25.39 -28.95
N ALA A 2 -10.02 -24.17 -29.50
CA ALA A 2 -9.84 -22.96 -28.68
C ALA A 2 -11.02 -22.61 -27.75
N SER A 3 -12.27 -22.85 -28.19
CA SER A 3 -13.49 -22.62 -27.39
C SER A 3 -13.55 -23.51 -26.12
N ARG A 4 -13.23 -24.80 -26.22
CA ARG A 4 -13.17 -25.74 -25.07
C ARG A 4 -12.12 -25.33 -24.03
N ARG A 5 -10.95 -24.83 -24.47
CA ARG A 5 -9.86 -24.39 -23.57
C ARG A 5 -10.24 -23.13 -22.79
N ASN A 6 -10.95 -22.19 -23.42
CA ASN A 6 -11.43 -20.97 -22.77
C ASN A 6 -12.55 -21.27 -21.75
N PHE A 7 -13.41 -22.25 -22.03
CA PHE A 7 -14.47 -22.68 -21.11
C PHE A 7 -13.91 -23.33 -19.83
N TRP A 8 -12.91 -24.22 -19.97
CA TRP A 8 -12.24 -24.85 -18.82
C TRP A 8 -11.53 -23.83 -17.92
N LEU A 9 -10.86 -22.84 -18.52
CA LEU A 9 -10.22 -21.74 -17.79
C LEU A 9 -11.25 -20.86 -17.08
N ALA A 10 -12.38 -20.55 -17.72
CA ALA A 10 -13.46 -19.80 -17.10
C ALA A 10 -14.07 -20.58 -15.92
N CYS A 11 -14.28 -21.90 -16.07
CA CYS A 11 -14.76 -22.76 -15.00
C CYS A 11 -13.77 -22.85 -13.85
N LEU A 12 -12.46 -22.96 -14.13
CA LEU A 12 -11.42 -22.97 -13.10
C LEU A 12 -11.41 -21.64 -12.33
N ILE A 13 -11.45 -20.50 -13.02
CA ILE A 13 -11.51 -19.18 -12.40
C ILE A 13 -12.77 -19.05 -11.53
N ALA A 14 -13.93 -19.48 -12.04
CA ALA A 14 -15.19 -19.43 -11.30
C ALA A 14 -15.17 -20.33 -10.07
N LEU A 15 -14.65 -21.55 -10.18
CA LEU A 15 -14.54 -22.50 -9.08
C LEU A 15 -13.59 -21.98 -8.00
N THR A 16 -12.43 -21.43 -8.39
CA THR A 16 -11.50 -20.79 -7.47
C THR A 16 -12.17 -19.60 -6.78
N ALA A 17 -12.85 -18.72 -7.53
CA ALA A 17 -13.58 -17.58 -6.96
C ALA A 17 -14.65 -18.01 -5.94
N LEU A 18 -15.39 -19.08 -6.21
CA LEU A 18 -16.39 -19.63 -5.29
C LEU A 18 -15.76 -20.20 -4.02
N LEU A 19 -14.64 -20.92 -4.13
CA LEU A 19 -13.88 -21.41 -2.98
C LEU A 19 -13.34 -20.25 -2.14
N VAL A 20 -12.86 -19.18 -2.79
CA VAL A 20 -12.43 -17.94 -2.12
C VAL A 20 -13.58 -17.32 -1.34
N LEU A 21 -14.74 -17.13 -1.98
CA LEU A 21 -15.93 -16.58 -1.34
C LEU A 21 -16.40 -17.43 -0.15
N GLY A 22 -16.33 -18.77 -0.27
CA GLY A 22 -16.63 -19.68 0.82
C GLY A 22 -15.66 -19.54 2.00
N ASN A 23 -14.35 -19.42 1.74
CA ASN A 23 -13.34 -19.25 2.78
C ASN A 23 -13.46 -17.88 3.47
N LEU A 24 -13.67 -16.81 2.69
CA LEU A 24 -13.93 -15.45 3.18
C LEU A 24 -15.18 -15.37 4.05
N ALA A 25 -16.26 -16.06 3.65
CA ALA A 25 -17.48 -16.12 4.43
C ALA A 25 -17.27 -16.86 5.75
N ASN A 26 -16.49 -17.95 5.76
CA ASN A 26 -16.10 -18.63 6.99
C ASN A 26 -15.25 -17.74 7.91
N ASP A 27 -14.22 -17.05 7.39
CA ASP A 27 -13.37 -16.15 8.18
C ASP A 27 -14.09 -14.93 8.74
N ALA A 28 -15.14 -14.47 8.05
CA ALA A 28 -16.02 -13.42 8.54
C ALA A 28 -16.83 -13.88 9.76
N VAL A 29 -17.22 -15.15 9.81
CA VAL A 29 -18.06 -15.75 10.87
C VAL A 29 -17.23 -16.29 12.04
N LEU A 30 -15.97 -16.68 11.80
CA LEU A 30 -15.08 -17.16 12.86
C LEU A 30 -14.68 -16.02 13.81
N ASP A 31 -14.93 -16.23 15.10
CA ASP A 31 -14.59 -15.32 16.21
C ASP A 31 -13.10 -15.41 16.61
N MET A 32 -12.24 -15.41 15.60
CA MET A 32 -10.79 -15.39 15.75
C MET A 32 -10.32 -13.93 15.88
N LYS A 33 -9.31 -13.69 16.74
CA LYS A 33 -8.69 -12.36 16.95
C LYS A 33 -7.78 -11.92 15.78
N TYR A 34 -8.35 -11.89 14.58
CA TYR A 34 -7.75 -11.40 13.34
C TYR A 34 -7.65 -9.86 13.31
N GLY A 35 -6.94 -9.32 12.32
CA GLY A 35 -6.83 -7.88 12.10
C GLY A 35 -5.76 -7.17 12.94
N TRP A 36 -4.76 -7.89 13.45
CA TRP A 36 -3.72 -7.30 14.30
C TRP A 36 -2.91 -6.20 13.60
N ASP A 37 -2.71 -6.27 12.29
CA ASP A 37 -1.97 -5.23 11.53
C ASP A 37 -2.79 -3.93 11.46
N THR A 38 -4.10 -4.02 11.20
CA THR A 38 -4.99 -2.85 11.21
C THR A 38 -5.02 -2.20 12.59
N ARG A 39 -5.12 -3.00 13.65
CA ARG A 39 -5.10 -2.50 15.04
C ARG A 39 -3.78 -1.82 15.38
N VAL A 40 -2.65 -2.39 14.98
CA VAL A 40 -1.32 -1.79 15.21
C VAL A 40 -1.19 -0.46 14.48
N ASN A 41 -1.56 -0.41 13.20
CA ASN A 41 -1.47 0.81 12.40
C ASN A 41 -2.35 1.91 12.99
N CYS A 42 -3.59 1.59 13.37
CA CYS A 42 -4.48 2.60 13.94
C CYS A 42 -4.10 2.99 15.38
N ALA A 43 -3.60 2.06 16.20
CA ALA A 43 -3.03 2.42 17.50
C ALA A 43 -1.80 3.34 17.39
N ALA A 44 -0.98 3.16 16.35
CA ALA A 44 0.16 4.03 16.06
C ALA A 44 -0.29 5.43 15.63
N VAL A 45 -1.31 5.53 14.77
CA VAL A 45 -1.95 6.80 14.41
C VAL A 45 -2.49 7.52 15.65
N ASP A 46 -3.19 6.81 16.54
CA ASP A 46 -3.75 7.39 17.76
C ASP A 46 -2.68 7.87 18.74
N ALA A 47 -1.60 7.07 18.90
CA ALA A 47 -0.45 7.45 19.71
C ALA A 47 0.20 8.72 19.16
N TYR A 48 0.44 8.76 17.84
CA TYR A 48 1.01 9.93 17.16
C TYR A 48 0.12 11.17 17.32
N ALA A 49 -1.19 11.04 17.10
CA ALA A 49 -2.17 12.12 17.28
C ALA A 49 -2.22 12.62 18.74
N SER A 50 -1.88 11.76 19.70
CA SER A 50 -1.78 12.09 21.12
C SER A 50 -0.40 12.67 21.51
N GLY A 51 0.51 12.86 20.56
CA GLY A 51 1.88 13.35 20.79
C GLY A 51 2.80 12.31 21.44
N LEU A 52 2.50 11.02 21.29
CA LEU A 52 3.32 9.90 21.76
C LEU A 52 4.13 9.31 20.60
N ASP A 53 5.25 8.69 20.93
CA ASP A 53 6.10 8.01 19.96
C ASP A 53 5.43 6.67 19.54
N PRO A 54 5.01 6.49 18.27
CA PRO A 54 4.36 5.28 17.80
C PRO A 54 5.31 4.10 17.59
N TYR A 55 6.63 4.31 17.62
CA TYR A 55 7.63 3.23 17.51
C TYR A 55 7.96 2.60 18.87
N PHE A 56 7.52 3.23 19.96
CA PHE A 56 7.61 2.68 21.30
C PHE A 56 6.35 1.87 21.63
N VAL A 57 6.47 0.54 21.62
CA VAL A 57 5.32 -0.38 21.72
C VAL A 57 4.42 -0.10 22.93
N LYS A 58 4.99 0.33 24.06
CA LYS A 58 4.23 0.66 25.28
C LYS A 58 3.26 1.84 25.10
N ASN A 59 3.45 2.68 24.09
CA ASN A 59 2.52 3.76 23.77
C ASN A 59 1.32 3.27 22.93
N LEU A 60 1.40 2.07 22.35
CA LEU A 60 0.35 1.52 21.48
C LEU A 60 -0.69 0.76 22.30
N LYS A 61 -1.95 1.21 22.23
CA LYS A 61 -3.05 0.56 22.95
C LYS A 61 -3.48 -0.72 22.26
N GLY A 62 -3.77 -1.75 23.04
CA GLY A 62 -4.39 -2.99 22.54
C GLY A 62 -3.48 -3.87 21.68
N THR A 63 -2.17 -3.64 21.68
CA THR A 63 -1.21 -4.45 20.92
C THR A 63 0.15 -4.57 21.63
N LYS A 64 0.91 -5.60 21.25
CA LYS A 64 2.31 -5.83 21.64
C LYS A 64 3.26 -5.78 20.45
N LEU A 65 2.76 -5.43 19.27
CA LEU A 65 3.50 -5.34 18.02
C LEU A 65 3.93 -3.90 17.78
N SER A 66 5.10 -3.71 17.17
CA SER A 66 5.62 -2.40 16.78
C SER A 66 5.05 -1.94 15.45
N TYR A 67 4.94 -0.62 15.28
CA TYR A 67 4.60 0.01 14.01
C TYR A 67 5.79 -0.12 13.03
N PRO A 68 5.62 -0.76 11.85
CA PRO A 68 6.76 -1.11 10.99
C PRO A 68 7.04 -0.11 9.87
N TYR A 69 6.18 0.90 9.67
CA TYR A 69 6.25 1.79 8.50
C TYR A 69 6.96 3.11 8.79
N LEU A 70 7.33 3.84 7.74
CA LEU A 70 7.98 5.16 7.84
C LEU A 70 7.08 6.21 8.51
N PRO A 71 7.62 7.21 9.24
CA PRO A 71 6.83 8.25 9.92
C PRO A 71 5.78 8.94 9.06
N VAL A 72 6.09 9.30 7.81
CA VAL A 72 5.15 9.98 6.91
C VAL A 72 3.84 9.20 6.69
N THR A 73 3.87 7.87 6.84
CA THR A 73 2.70 7.03 6.64
C THR A 73 1.64 7.20 7.73
N LEU A 74 2.01 7.75 8.90
CA LEU A 74 1.06 8.03 9.98
C LEU A 74 -0.01 9.04 9.53
N ASP A 75 0.39 10.10 8.82
CA ASP A 75 -0.56 11.08 8.28
C ASP A 75 -1.37 10.53 7.10
N VAL A 76 -0.77 9.63 6.30
CA VAL A 76 -1.49 8.93 5.21
C VAL A 76 -2.56 7.99 5.76
N PHE A 77 -2.28 7.31 6.88
CA PHE A 77 -3.20 6.37 7.50
C PHE A 77 -4.21 7.03 8.43
N ARG A 78 -3.94 8.25 8.89
CA ARG A 78 -4.83 9.02 9.75
C ARG A 78 -6.29 9.08 9.27
N PRO A 79 -6.62 9.45 8.02
CA PRO A 79 -8.01 9.47 7.57
C PRO A 79 -8.65 8.07 7.52
N LEU A 80 -7.85 7.02 7.32
CA LEU A 80 -8.33 5.64 7.29
C LEU A 80 -8.64 5.11 8.69
N CYS A 81 -7.84 5.50 9.68
CA CYS A 81 -8.00 5.09 11.08
C CYS A 81 -8.92 6.00 11.89
N ALA A 82 -9.30 7.17 11.35
CA ALA A 82 -10.18 8.11 12.03
C ALA A 82 -11.55 7.49 12.34
N GLY A 83 -12.00 7.64 13.59
CA GLY A 83 -13.34 7.23 14.02
C GLY A 83 -13.56 5.72 14.14
N GLY A 84 -12.51 4.90 14.10
CA GLY A 84 -12.61 3.44 14.34
C GLY A 84 -13.14 2.63 13.15
N LEU A 85 -13.69 3.27 12.12
CA LEU A 85 -14.36 2.62 10.99
C LEU A 85 -13.54 1.48 10.36
N LEU A 86 -12.25 1.70 10.10
CA LEU A 86 -11.41 0.67 9.50
C LEU A 86 -11.19 -0.50 10.45
N VAL A 87 -10.94 -0.25 11.75
CA VAL A 87 -10.75 -1.31 12.74
C VAL A 87 -12.02 -2.15 12.89
N ASP A 88 -13.18 -1.50 12.88
CA ASP A 88 -14.48 -2.17 13.09
C ASP A 88 -14.98 -2.90 11.84
N HIS A 89 -14.57 -2.46 10.64
CA HIS A 89 -15.12 -2.96 9.37
C HIS A 89 -14.09 -3.51 8.37
N TYR A 90 -12.82 -3.68 8.75
CA TYR A 90 -11.78 -4.18 7.81
C TYR A 90 -12.18 -5.51 7.15
N LYS A 91 -12.86 -6.41 7.89
CA LYS A 91 -13.34 -7.70 7.39
C LYS A 91 -14.26 -7.56 6.16
N GLY A 92 -15.01 -6.47 6.04
CA GLY A 92 -15.84 -6.17 4.88
C GLY A 92 -15.14 -5.30 3.83
N ILE A 93 -14.36 -4.31 4.29
CA ILE A 93 -13.66 -3.36 3.40
C ILE A 93 -12.59 -4.07 2.56
N PHE A 94 -11.80 -4.96 3.16
CA PHE A 94 -10.66 -5.60 2.51
C PHE A 94 -11.06 -6.52 1.35
N PRO A 95 -12.11 -7.36 1.47
CA PRO A 95 -12.68 -8.08 0.33
C PRO A 95 -13.06 -7.18 -0.84
N VAL A 96 -13.74 -6.06 -0.57
CA VAL A 96 -14.14 -5.12 -1.62
C VAL A 96 -12.90 -4.58 -2.35
N LEU A 97 -11.87 -4.20 -1.60
CA LEU A 97 -10.59 -3.76 -2.17
C LEU A 97 -9.90 -4.89 -2.96
N ALA A 98 -9.93 -6.14 -2.48
CA ALA A 98 -9.37 -7.29 -3.18
C ALA A 98 -10.07 -7.53 -4.53
N VAL A 99 -11.40 -7.42 -4.58
CA VAL A 99 -12.18 -7.51 -5.82
C VAL A 99 -11.79 -6.38 -6.78
N LEU A 100 -11.69 -5.14 -6.28
CA LEU A 100 -11.24 -4.00 -7.09
C LEU A 100 -9.82 -4.20 -7.65
N CYS A 101 -8.89 -4.74 -6.86
CA CYS A 101 -7.56 -5.13 -7.35
C CYS A 101 -7.66 -6.08 -8.54
N GLY A 102 -8.47 -7.14 -8.41
CA GLY A 102 -8.69 -8.13 -9.46
C GLY A 102 -9.23 -7.51 -10.75
N LEU A 103 -10.18 -6.59 -10.63
CA LEU A 103 -10.79 -5.88 -11.77
C LEU A 103 -9.82 -4.91 -12.45
N LEU A 104 -8.88 -4.32 -11.71
CA LEU A 104 -7.92 -3.33 -12.21
C LEU A 104 -6.71 -3.96 -12.90
N LEU A 105 -6.42 -5.25 -12.67
CA LEU A 105 -5.26 -5.91 -13.23
C LEU A 105 -5.31 -5.93 -14.77
N PRO A 106 -4.26 -5.44 -15.45
CA PRO A 106 -4.23 -5.36 -16.90
C PRO A 106 -4.29 -6.75 -17.54
N GLY A 107 -5.19 -6.89 -18.51
CA GLY A 107 -5.39 -8.15 -19.24
C GLY A 107 -6.85 -8.42 -19.58
N LEU A 108 -7.81 -7.93 -18.81
CA LEU A 108 -9.25 -8.24 -18.94
C LEU A 108 -9.96 -7.71 -20.21
N GLY A 109 -9.27 -6.96 -21.09
CA GLY A 109 -9.90 -6.28 -22.25
C GLY A 109 -9.43 -6.70 -23.64
N ARG A 110 -8.54 -7.70 -23.80
CA ARG A 110 -8.10 -8.17 -25.13
C ARG A 110 -8.91 -9.37 -25.59
N THR A 111 -9.48 -9.28 -26.80
CA THR A 111 -10.32 -10.29 -27.46
C THR A 111 -9.59 -11.60 -27.80
N ARG A 112 -8.24 -11.62 -27.75
CA ARG A 112 -7.42 -12.84 -27.78
C ARG A 112 -6.38 -12.80 -26.67
N ALA A 113 -6.59 -13.59 -25.62
CA ALA A 113 -5.59 -13.82 -24.59
C ALA A 113 -4.54 -14.82 -25.10
N GLY A 114 -3.27 -14.42 -25.15
CA GLY A 114 -2.16 -15.35 -25.39
C GLY A 114 -1.87 -16.23 -24.16
N ALA A 115 -1.09 -17.30 -24.33
CA ALA A 115 -0.70 -18.18 -23.21
C ALA A 115 0.02 -17.42 -22.08
N ARG A 116 0.81 -16.39 -22.42
CA ARG A 116 1.44 -15.47 -21.47
C ARG A 116 0.43 -14.66 -20.66
N ASP A 117 -0.62 -14.17 -21.30
CA ASP A 117 -1.67 -13.40 -20.62
C ASP A 117 -2.46 -14.29 -19.65
N VAL A 118 -2.72 -15.54 -20.06
CA VAL A 118 -3.36 -16.54 -19.21
C VAL A 118 -2.47 -16.91 -18.01
N ALA A 119 -1.18 -17.16 -18.24
CA ALA A 119 -0.23 -17.46 -17.16
C ALA A 119 -0.07 -16.30 -16.18
N LEU A 120 0.01 -15.06 -16.67
CA LEU A 120 0.05 -13.86 -15.83
C LEU A 120 -1.26 -13.67 -15.05
N ARG A 121 -2.41 -13.90 -15.67
CA ARG A 121 -3.70 -13.87 -14.97
C ARG A 121 -3.76 -14.92 -13.86
N VAL A 122 -3.41 -16.17 -14.16
CA VAL A 122 -3.40 -17.25 -13.17
C VAL A 122 -2.42 -16.96 -12.03
N LEU A 123 -1.20 -16.51 -12.34
CA LEU A 123 -0.21 -16.15 -11.32
C LEU A 123 -0.66 -14.96 -10.47
N CYS A 124 -1.22 -13.92 -11.10
CA CYS A 124 -1.79 -12.79 -10.38
C CYS A 124 -2.97 -13.21 -9.54
N THR A 125 -3.88 -14.07 -10.02
CA THR A 125 -5.04 -14.56 -9.25
C THR A 125 -4.63 -15.47 -8.11
N LEU A 126 -3.66 -16.37 -8.30
CA LEU A 126 -3.15 -17.26 -7.24
C LEU A 126 -2.31 -16.52 -6.20
N GLY A 127 -1.43 -15.62 -6.64
CA GLY A 127 -0.63 -14.77 -5.75
C GLY A 127 -1.49 -13.74 -5.02
N ALA A 128 -2.50 -13.18 -5.69
CA ALA A 128 -3.57 -12.42 -5.08
C ALA A 128 -4.34 -13.29 -4.08
N PHE A 129 -4.66 -14.53 -4.39
CA PHE A 129 -5.49 -15.37 -3.52
C PHE A 129 -4.78 -15.73 -2.20
N VAL A 130 -3.60 -16.36 -2.29
CA VAL A 130 -2.83 -16.75 -1.09
C VAL A 130 -2.35 -15.50 -0.33
N GLY A 131 -2.00 -14.44 -1.06
CA GLY A 131 -1.63 -13.16 -0.47
C GLY A 131 -2.80 -12.44 0.20
N PHE A 132 -3.97 -12.37 -0.44
CA PHE A 132 -5.13 -11.64 0.05
C PHE A 132 -5.84 -12.35 1.19
N GLU A 133 -5.87 -13.68 1.23
CA GLU A 133 -6.40 -14.41 2.38
C GLU A 133 -5.60 -14.06 3.64
N TRP A 134 -4.27 -14.17 3.58
CA TRP A 134 -3.41 -13.81 4.72
C TRP A 134 -3.47 -12.31 5.05
N VAL A 135 -3.43 -11.44 4.03
CA VAL A 135 -3.54 -9.98 4.19
C VAL A 135 -4.87 -9.58 4.79
N GLN A 136 -5.95 -10.28 4.45
CA GLN A 136 -7.26 -10.06 5.03
C GLN A 136 -7.33 -10.58 6.46
N ALA A 137 -6.88 -11.80 6.72
CA ALA A 137 -6.84 -12.37 8.06
C ALA A 137 -6.02 -11.49 9.01
N SER A 138 -4.86 -11.00 8.60
CA SER A 138 -4.04 -10.13 9.45
C SER A 138 -4.53 -8.68 9.49
N GLY A 139 -5.40 -8.26 8.56
CA GLY A 139 -5.76 -6.85 8.37
C GLY A 139 -4.58 -6.01 7.86
N ASN A 140 -3.71 -6.58 7.02
CA ASN A 140 -2.52 -5.92 6.51
C ASN A 140 -2.87 -4.80 5.52
N PHE A 141 -2.25 -3.63 5.69
CA PHE A 141 -2.42 -2.50 4.76
C PHE A 141 -1.80 -2.78 3.37
N ALA A 142 -1.12 -3.92 3.19
CA ALA A 142 -0.73 -4.44 1.88
C ALA A 142 -1.91 -4.57 0.90
N ILE A 143 -3.17 -4.66 1.38
CA ILE A 143 -4.35 -4.60 0.50
C ILE A 143 -4.40 -3.28 -0.28
N LEU A 144 -4.09 -2.15 0.38
CA LEU A 144 -4.04 -0.81 -0.23
C LEU A 144 -2.87 -0.73 -1.21
N SER A 145 -1.70 -1.23 -0.81
CA SER A 145 -0.54 -1.34 -1.70
C SER A 145 -0.85 -2.21 -2.93
N GLY A 146 -1.66 -3.25 -2.78
CA GLY A 146 -2.15 -4.11 -3.86
C GLY A 146 -3.00 -3.33 -4.87
N VAL A 147 -3.95 -2.52 -4.41
CA VAL A 147 -4.78 -1.66 -5.27
C VAL A 147 -3.89 -0.69 -6.05
N LEU A 148 -2.99 0.01 -5.37
CA LEU A 148 -2.09 0.97 -5.99
C LEU A 148 -1.13 0.29 -6.98
N THR A 149 -0.67 -0.93 -6.69
CA THR A 149 0.13 -1.72 -7.62
C THR A 149 -0.65 -2.09 -8.87
N ALA A 150 -1.91 -2.51 -8.74
CA ALA A 150 -2.77 -2.81 -9.88
C ALA A 150 -2.99 -1.57 -10.77
N ILE A 151 -3.21 -0.39 -10.16
CA ILE A 151 -3.30 0.89 -10.88
C ILE A 151 -1.98 1.21 -11.58
N ALA A 152 -0.84 1.08 -10.88
CA ALA A 152 0.47 1.34 -11.45
C ALA A 152 0.75 0.45 -12.68
N LEU A 153 0.43 -0.84 -12.58
CA LEU A 153 0.56 -1.79 -13.68
C LEU A 153 -0.38 -1.43 -14.85
N ARG A 154 -1.63 -1.05 -14.58
CA ARG A 154 -2.58 -0.62 -15.61
C ARG A 154 -2.04 0.60 -16.37
N LEU A 155 -1.46 1.57 -15.67
CA LEU A 155 -0.84 2.77 -16.24
C LEU A 155 0.42 2.44 -17.06
N LEU A 156 1.30 1.59 -16.53
CA LEU A 156 2.54 1.15 -17.21
C LEU A 156 2.26 0.35 -18.48
N LEU A 157 1.25 -0.52 -18.44
CA LEU A 157 0.90 -1.44 -19.51
C LEU A 157 -0.24 -0.93 -20.41
N SER A 158 -0.61 0.34 -20.28
CA SER A 158 -1.66 0.95 -21.10
C SER A 158 -1.29 0.84 -22.60
N PRO A 159 -2.19 0.31 -23.45
CA PRO A 159 -1.96 0.24 -24.88
C PRO A 159 -1.77 1.65 -25.45
N ALA A 160 -0.81 1.83 -26.37
CA ALA A 160 -0.82 3.00 -27.21
C ALA A 160 -2.09 2.94 -28.08
N ALA A 161 -2.91 3.98 -28.06
CA ALA A 161 -4.06 4.08 -28.96
C ALA A 161 -3.55 3.96 -30.41
N SER A 162 -4.16 3.09 -31.20
CA SER A 162 -3.80 2.88 -32.61
C SER A 162 -3.85 4.22 -33.36
N GLY A 163 -2.71 4.68 -33.84
CA GLY A 163 -2.58 5.94 -34.59
C GLY A 163 -2.20 7.17 -33.75
N ALA A 164 -2.08 7.06 -32.42
CA ALA A 164 -1.54 8.14 -31.61
C ALA A 164 0.00 8.15 -31.70
N PRO A 165 0.64 9.33 -31.84
CA PRO A 165 2.10 9.42 -31.75
C PRO A 165 2.55 8.81 -30.42
N GLU A 166 3.61 8.00 -30.48
CA GLU A 166 4.11 7.17 -29.38
C GLU A 166 4.30 7.96 -28.06
N ASP A 167 4.57 9.26 -28.18
CA ASP A 167 4.76 10.21 -27.07
C ASP A 167 3.50 10.45 -26.21
N ARG A 168 2.28 10.35 -26.75
CA ARG A 168 1.04 10.54 -25.96
C ARG A 168 0.82 9.43 -24.93
N SER A 169 1.44 8.27 -25.14
CA SER A 169 1.34 7.11 -24.23
C SER A 169 2.37 7.11 -23.11
N PHE A 170 3.34 8.04 -23.12
CA PHE A 170 4.43 8.07 -22.15
C PHE A 170 4.08 8.70 -20.78
N PRO A 171 3.32 9.81 -20.70
CA PRO A 171 2.88 10.38 -19.42
C PRO A 171 2.17 9.39 -18.46
N PRO A 172 1.21 8.55 -18.89
CA PRO A 172 0.61 7.58 -17.99
C PRO A 172 1.63 6.54 -17.51
N ARG A 173 2.62 6.17 -18.32
CA ARG A 173 3.70 5.26 -17.89
C ARG A 173 4.60 5.90 -16.83
N LEU A 174 4.89 7.19 -16.93
CA LEU A 174 5.60 7.95 -15.89
C LEU A 174 4.80 7.96 -14.58
N ALA A 175 3.48 8.21 -14.65
CA ALA A 175 2.60 8.16 -13.48
C ALA A 175 2.57 6.76 -12.85
N GLY A 176 2.52 5.70 -13.68
CA GLY A 176 2.60 4.32 -13.23
C GLY A 176 3.94 3.99 -12.56
N ALA A 177 5.05 4.46 -13.12
CA ALA A 177 6.38 4.30 -12.52
C ALA A 177 6.53 5.04 -11.18
N ALA A 178 6.02 6.28 -11.11
CA ALA A 178 5.99 7.07 -9.89
C ALA A 178 5.19 6.37 -8.79
N LEU A 179 3.98 5.88 -9.14
CA LEU A 179 3.12 5.17 -8.20
C LEU A 179 3.76 3.85 -7.73
N LEU A 180 4.41 3.11 -8.62
CA LEU A 180 5.13 1.88 -8.27
C LEU A 180 6.31 2.18 -7.32
N GLY A 181 7.07 3.25 -7.58
CA GLY A 181 8.10 3.76 -6.67
C GLY A 181 7.56 4.10 -5.28
N LEU A 182 6.46 4.86 -5.22
CA LEU A 182 5.78 5.20 -3.96
C LEU A 182 5.33 3.95 -3.20
N VAL A 183 4.65 3.00 -3.85
CA VAL A 183 4.14 1.79 -3.19
C VAL A 183 5.28 0.96 -2.60
N THR A 184 6.38 0.82 -3.34
CA THR A 184 7.52 0.02 -2.87
C THR A 184 8.30 0.68 -1.73
N SER A 185 8.18 2.00 -1.54
CA SER A 185 8.75 2.70 -0.39
C SER A 185 8.13 2.28 0.94
N PHE A 186 6.86 1.84 0.95
CA PHE A 186 6.18 1.41 2.18
C PHE A 186 6.83 0.17 2.81
N LYS A 187 7.40 -0.73 2.00
CA LYS A 187 8.09 -1.95 2.47
C LYS A 187 9.60 -1.92 2.22
N LEU A 188 10.12 -0.82 1.66
CA LEU A 188 11.53 -0.66 1.28
C LEU A 188 12.04 -1.74 0.32
N VAL A 189 11.18 -2.23 -0.60
CA VAL A 189 11.53 -3.30 -1.55
C VAL A 189 11.63 -2.76 -2.97
N PHE A 190 12.77 -2.13 -3.30
CA PHE A 190 12.95 -1.42 -4.58
C PHE A 190 13.48 -2.30 -5.73
N PHE A 191 14.32 -3.29 -5.45
CA PHE A 191 14.98 -4.10 -6.50
C PHE A 191 14.03 -4.79 -7.50
N PRO A 192 12.87 -5.34 -7.09
CA PRO A 192 11.90 -5.90 -8.02
C PRO A 192 11.33 -4.88 -9.02
N VAL A 193 11.24 -3.60 -8.63
CA VAL A 193 10.79 -2.50 -9.50
C VAL A 193 11.81 -2.22 -10.60
N LEU A 194 13.10 -2.18 -10.23
CA LEU A 194 14.17 -2.00 -11.20
C LEU A 194 14.17 -3.10 -12.25
N ALA A 195 14.06 -4.36 -11.82
CA ALA A 195 13.95 -5.49 -12.72
C ALA A 195 12.72 -5.37 -13.63
N ALA A 196 11.54 -5.14 -13.06
CA ALA A 196 10.28 -5.05 -13.81
C ALA A 196 10.29 -3.94 -14.87
N LEU A 197 10.83 -2.75 -14.53
CA LEU A 197 10.90 -1.62 -15.45
C LEU A 197 11.98 -1.82 -16.53
N TYR A 198 13.10 -2.45 -16.18
CA TYR A 198 14.19 -2.72 -17.14
C TYR A 198 13.76 -3.68 -18.25
N PHE A 199 12.93 -4.68 -17.93
CA PHE A 199 12.45 -5.68 -18.89
C PHE A 199 11.30 -5.21 -19.79
N LEU A 200 10.79 -3.98 -19.63
CA LEU A 200 9.79 -3.43 -20.56
C LEU A 200 10.37 -3.32 -21.99
N PRO A 201 9.60 -3.62 -23.04
CA PRO A 201 10.06 -3.50 -24.43
C PRO A 201 10.03 -2.03 -24.89
N LEU A 202 10.88 -1.18 -24.31
CA LEU A 202 10.98 0.26 -24.59
C LEU A 202 12.40 0.68 -25.01
N PRO A 203 12.56 1.80 -25.72
CA PRO A 203 13.87 2.40 -25.96
C PRO A 203 14.63 2.70 -24.66
N ARG A 204 15.97 2.60 -24.68
CA ARG A 204 16.83 2.78 -23.48
C ARG A 204 16.54 4.09 -22.73
N GLY A 205 16.40 5.21 -23.43
CA GLY A 205 16.13 6.51 -22.79
C GLY A 205 14.81 6.52 -22.00
N ARG A 206 13.74 5.97 -22.58
CA ARG A 206 12.44 5.85 -21.91
C ARG A 206 12.48 4.91 -20.70
N LYS A 207 13.26 3.82 -20.77
CA LYS A 207 13.50 2.94 -19.61
C LYS A 207 14.19 3.68 -18.47
N LEU A 208 15.28 4.38 -18.77
CA LEU A 208 16.03 5.15 -17.78
C LEU A 208 15.16 6.23 -17.13
N ALA A 209 14.31 6.91 -17.92
CA ALA A 209 13.35 7.87 -17.38
C ALA A 209 12.34 7.23 -16.41
N LEU A 210 11.75 6.06 -16.76
CA LEU A 210 10.84 5.35 -15.85
C LEU A 210 11.55 4.90 -14.56
N ILE A 211 12.77 4.39 -14.67
CA ILE A 211 13.59 3.99 -13.52
C ILE A 211 13.90 5.20 -12.63
N ALA A 212 14.31 6.32 -13.22
CA ALA A 212 14.63 7.55 -12.50
C ALA A 212 13.40 8.09 -11.75
N VAL A 213 12.24 8.13 -12.40
CA VAL A 213 10.98 8.54 -11.77
C VAL A 213 10.60 7.60 -10.63
N ALA A 214 10.66 6.28 -10.84
CA ALA A 214 10.37 5.32 -9.78
C ALA A 214 11.35 5.44 -8.60
N ALA A 215 12.65 5.64 -8.86
CA ALA A 215 13.67 5.84 -7.84
C ALA A 215 13.44 7.12 -7.03
N PHE A 216 13.13 8.23 -7.72
CA PHE A 216 12.80 9.49 -7.07
C PHE A 216 11.57 9.34 -6.18
N SER A 217 10.50 8.75 -6.71
CA SER A 217 9.27 8.49 -5.97
C SER A 217 9.46 7.52 -4.80
N PHE A 218 10.35 6.54 -4.91
CA PHE A 218 10.72 5.65 -3.81
C PHE A 218 11.47 6.39 -2.69
N ALA A 219 12.42 7.26 -3.06
CA ALA A 219 13.21 8.03 -2.09
C ALA A 219 12.39 9.12 -1.38
N LEU A 220 11.38 9.67 -2.04
CA LEU A 220 10.62 10.83 -1.55
C LEU A 220 9.98 10.60 -0.16
N PRO A 221 9.23 9.51 0.12
CA PRO A 221 8.68 9.26 1.46
C PRO A 221 9.74 9.09 2.55
N ILE A 222 10.91 8.55 2.20
CA ILE A 222 12.06 8.40 3.11
C ILE A 222 12.61 9.79 3.46
N LEU A 223 12.81 10.64 2.44
CA LEU A 223 13.31 12.00 2.62
C LEU A 223 12.31 12.86 3.41
N ILE A 224 11.02 12.80 3.10
CA ILE A 224 9.98 13.50 3.86
C ILE A 224 9.99 13.03 5.31
N SER A 225 10.06 11.72 5.56
CA SER A 225 10.12 11.18 6.92
C SER A 225 11.33 11.70 7.69
N ARG A 226 12.50 11.74 7.04
CA ARG A 226 13.74 12.22 7.65
C ARG A 226 13.72 13.73 7.93
N LEU A 227 13.18 14.53 7.01
CA LEU A 227 13.23 15.99 7.08
C LEU A 227 12.11 16.57 7.96
N MET A 228 10.90 16.03 7.86
CA MET A 228 9.72 16.55 8.54
C MET A 228 9.48 15.89 9.90
N TYR A 229 10.01 14.68 10.12
CA TYR A 229 9.82 13.90 11.35
C TYR A 229 11.15 13.36 11.89
N PRO A 230 12.17 14.20 12.10
CA PRO A 230 13.54 13.75 12.39
C PRO A 230 13.64 12.85 13.63
N GLU A 231 12.89 13.16 14.69
CA GLU A 231 12.89 12.36 15.93
C GLU A 231 12.19 11.00 15.73
N LEU A 232 11.04 11.00 15.04
CA LEU A 232 10.32 9.77 14.72
C LEU A 232 11.10 8.90 13.73
N PHE A 233 11.85 9.51 12.82
CA PHE A 233 12.71 8.80 11.89
C PHE A 233 13.87 8.13 12.61
N ALA A 234 14.50 8.80 13.58
CA ALA A 234 15.51 8.20 14.44
C ALA A 234 14.93 7.05 15.29
N SER A 235 13.75 7.25 15.89
CA SER A 235 13.04 6.21 16.66
C SER A 235 12.69 4.99 15.78
N TRP A 236 12.20 5.23 14.56
CA TRP A 236 11.93 4.20 13.55
C TRP A 236 13.20 3.42 13.18
N GLN A 237 14.33 4.11 12.94
CA GLN A 237 15.61 3.46 12.65
C GLN A 237 16.06 2.56 13.79
N LEU A 238 15.92 3.00 15.06
CA LEU A 238 16.24 2.18 16.23
C LEU A 238 15.32 0.96 16.35
N ALA A 239 14.01 1.15 16.14
CA ALA A 239 13.04 0.07 16.20
C ALA A 239 13.26 -0.98 15.10
N THR A 240 13.74 -0.57 13.92
CA THR A 240 13.88 -1.45 12.74
C THR A 240 15.29 -2.01 12.56
N GLY A 241 16.33 -1.27 12.97
CA GLY A 241 17.75 -1.60 12.75
C GLY A 241 18.43 -2.33 13.90
N ASP A 242 18.06 -2.03 15.15
CA ASP A 242 18.75 -2.57 16.35
C ASP A 242 18.02 -3.77 16.98
N GLY A 243 16.82 -4.10 16.51
CA GLY A 243 15.98 -5.15 17.12
C GLY A 243 15.58 -4.86 18.58
N ARG A 244 15.91 -3.67 19.11
CA ARG A 244 15.61 -3.26 20.49
C ARG A 244 14.13 -2.91 20.56
N LYS A 245 13.36 -3.76 21.25
CA LYS A 245 11.88 -3.64 21.38
C LYS A 245 11.40 -2.37 22.11
N ASP A 246 12.30 -1.63 22.76
CA ASP A 246 12.01 -0.43 23.56
C ASP A 246 13.15 0.61 23.43
N PRO A 247 13.25 1.35 22.30
CA PRO A 247 14.08 2.55 22.24
C PRO A 247 13.54 3.62 23.21
N ARG A 248 14.39 4.53 23.70
CA ARG A 248 13.89 5.66 24.50
C ARG A 248 12.91 6.47 23.64
N PRO A 249 11.72 6.81 24.15
CA PRO A 249 10.72 7.51 23.34
C PRO A 249 11.21 8.91 22.99
N ALA A 250 10.87 9.36 21.79
CA ALA A 250 11.03 10.76 21.41
C ALA A 250 10.28 11.69 22.39
N SER A 251 10.83 12.88 22.65
CA SER A 251 10.25 13.83 23.61
C SER A 251 8.87 14.33 23.17
N ARG A 252 7.87 14.24 24.06
CA ARG A 252 6.48 14.73 23.83
C ARG A 252 6.42 16.16 23.30
N ARG A 253 7.32 17.04 23.77
CA ARG A 253 7.34 18.45 23.34
C ARG A 253 7.74 18.57 21.87
N SER A 254 8.78 17.84 21.47
CA SER A 254 9.26 17.79 20.08
C SER A 254 8.24 17.15 19.13
N LEU A 255 7.55 16.10 19.58
CA LEU A 255 6.52 15.42 18.79
C LEU A 255 5.31 16.32 18.50
N ARG A 256 4.89 17.12 19.48
CA ARG A 256 3.78 18.07 19.30
C ARG A 256 4.15 19.14 18.26
N ASP A 257 5.36 19.68 18.33
CA ASP A 257 5.84 20.70 17.39
C ASP A 257 5.94 20.14 15.95
N GLN A 258 6.40 18.89 15.79
CA GLN A 258 6.46 18.21 14.48
C GLN A 258 5.07 17.93 13.90
N SER A 259 4.09 17.54 14.74
CA SER A 259 2.71 17.31 14.28
C SER A 259 2.04 18.59 13.75
N VAL A 260 2.34 19.74 14.36
CA VAL A 260 1.82 21.05 13.93
C VAL A 260 2.52 21.52 12.66
N ALA A 261 3.82 21.28 12.53
CA ALA A 261 4.59 21.62 11.32
C ALA A 261 4.15 20.79 10.10
N ALA A 262 3.89 19.50 10.29
CA ALA A 262 3.43 18.60 9.23
C ALA A 262 1.99 18.88 8.76
N ALA A 263 1.12 19.32 9.67
CA ALA A 263 -0.30 19.57 9.37
C ALA A 263 -0.59 20.91 8.65
N GLY A 264 0.43 21.73 8.35
CA GLY A 264 0.22 23.06 7.78
C GLY A 264 -0.43 24.00 8.80
N GLY A 265 0.39 24.59 9.67
CA GLY A 265 -0.05 25.32 10.86
C GLY A 265 -1.10 26.41 10.63
N ALA A 266 -2.34 26.13 11.00
CA ALA A 266 -3.26 27.15 11.48
C ALA A 266 -3.02 27.33 12.99
N ARG A 267 -2.32 28.40 13.37
CA ARG A 267 -2.32 28.85 14.77
C ARG A 267 -3.73 29.36 15.09
N PRO A 268 -4.43 28.85 16.13
CA PRO A 268 -5.60 29.56 16.62
C PRO A 268 -5.10 30.85 17.26
N HIS A 269 -5.43 31.99 16.65
CA HIS A 269 -5.27 33.29 17.29
C HIS A 269 -6.00 33.24 18.63
N GLY A 270 -5.25 33.45 19.72
CA GLY A 270 -5.79 33.51 21.06
C GLY A 270 -6.85 34.61 21.14
N SER A 271 -8.08 34.20 21.44
CA SER A 271 -9.18 35.08 21.80
C SER A 271 -8.85 35.78 23.12
N CYS A 272 -8.96 37.11 23.11
CA CYS A 272 -8.80 38.01 24.24
C CYS A 272 -9.67 37.61 25.43
N ARG A 273 -9.08 37.64 26.64
CA ARG A 273 -9.84 37.71 27.90
C ARG A 273 -10.52 39.09 28.00
N PRO A 274 -11.82 39.19 28.34
CA PRO A 274 -12.35 40.41 28.92
C PRO A 274 -11.94 40.49 30.40
N ARG A 275 -11.71 41.71 30.85
CA ARG A 275 -11.41 42.08 32.24
C ARG A 275 -12.64 41.91 33.13
#